data_AF-A0A2A8XW34-F1
#
_entry.id   AF-A0A2A8XW34-F1
#
_cell.length_a   1.000
_cell.length_b   1.000
_cell.length_c   1.000
_cell.angle_alpha   90.00
_cell.angle_beta   90.00
_cell.angle_gamma   90.00
#
_symmetry.space_group_name_H-M   'P 1'
#
loop_
_entity.id
_entity.type
_entity.pdbx_description
1 polymer ?
#
loop_
_entity_poly.entity_id
_entity_poly.type
_entity_poly.pdbx_seq_one_letter_code
_entity_poly.pdbx_strand_id
1 'polypeptide(L)'
;MYFSDARTLEWAAAVADIARTHPAVQSGAVELFVIPTFPALVPVRDVIGDAPVTLGAQDLAWADSGAYTGEVSGAELREIGVDLVEI
;
A
#
# COMPACT_ATOMS: atom_id res chain seq x y z
N MET A 1 9.32 9.20 -8.04
CA MET A 1 9.12 7.75 -8.27
C MET A 1 10.48 7.07 -8.43
N TYR A 2 10.73 5.99 -7.67
CA TYR A 2 12.02 5.28 -7.68
C TYR A 2 11.94 3.90 -8.34
N PHE A 3 10.85 3.16 -8.15
CA PHE A 3 10.70 1.79 -8.65
C PHE A 3 9.78 1.77 -9.87
N SER A 4 10.08 0.85 -10.81
CA SER A 4 9.11 0.43 -11.82
C SER A 4 8.03 -0.44 -11.17
N ASP A 5 6.93 -0.68 -11.89
CA ASP A 5 5.86 -1.57 -11.44
C ASP A 5 6.39 -2.97 -11.08
N ALA A 6 7.07 -3.66 -12.01
CA ALA A 6 7.64 -4.98 -11.78
C ALA A 6 8.57 -5.04 -10.55
N ARG A 7 9.46 -4.04 -10.38
CA ARG A 7 10.34 -3.96 -9.22
C ARG A 7 9.57 -3.73 -7.91
N THR A 8 8.46 -2.99 -7.97
CA THR A 8 7.58 -2.75 -6.83
C THR A 8 6.93 -4.06 -6.38
N LEU A 9 6.48 -4.90 -7.31
CA LEU A 9 5.88 -6.20 -6.98
C LEU A 9 6.91 -7.17 -6.39
N GLU A 10 8.11 -7.26 -6.98
CA GLU A 10 9.20 -8.08 -6.44
C GLU A 10 9.57 -7.66 -5.01
N TRP A 11 9.69 -6.35 -4.78
CA TRP A 11 10.01 -5.81 -3.48
C TRP A 11 8.87 -6.04 -2.47
N ALA A 12 7.61 -5.83 -2.86
CA ALA A 12 6.45 -6.05 -1.99
C ALA A 12 6.34 -7.52 -1.56
N ALA A 13 6.62 -8.47 -2.45
CA ALA A 13 6.68 -9.89 -2.11
C ALA A 13 7.76 -10.17 -1.05
N ALA A 14 8.96 -9.61 -1.22
CA ALA A 14 10.04 -9.76 -0.24
C ALA A 14 9.68 -9.14 1.13
N VAL A 15 8.98 -8.00 1.14
CA VAL A 15 8.47 -7.38 2.37
C VAL A 15 7.43 -8.27 3.05
N ALA A 16 6.52 -8.87 2.29
CA ALA A 16 5.53 -9.82 2.82
C ALA A 16 6.19 -11.04 3.46
N ASP A 17 7.23 -11.61 2.84
CA ASP A 17 8.01 -12.72 3.40
C ASP A 17 8.68 -12.36 4.74
N ILE A 18 9.23 -11.14 4.84
CA ILE A 18 9.77 -10.62 6.10
C ILE A 18 8.66 -10.50 7.14
N ALA A 19 7.53 -9.90 6.78
CA ALA A 19 6.41 -9.67 7.70
C ALA A 19 5.88 -10.98 8.29
N ARG A 20 5.79 -12.04 7.50
CA ARG A 20 5.31 -13.37 7.91
C ARG A 20 6.21 -14.07 8.93
N THR A 21 7.48 -13.69 9.02
CA THR A 21 8.48 -14.45 9.80
C THR A 21 9.15 -13.61 10.89
N HIS A 22 9.18 -12.29 10.76
CA HIS A 22 9.93 -11.42 11.65
C HIS A 22 9.27 -11.34 13.04
N PRO A 23 9.97 -11.72 14.14
CA PRO A 23 9.36 -11.82 15.46
C PRO A 23 8.70 -10.54 15.97
N ALA A 24 9.27 -9.37 15.67
CA ALA A 24 8.70 -8.08 16.09
C ALA A 24 7.38 -7.73 15.38
N VAL A 25 7.20 -8.20 14.14
CA VAL A 25 5.94 -8.02 13.39
C VAL A 25 4.91 -9.03 13.89
N GLN A 26 5.31 -10.29 14.03
CA GLN A 26 4.45 -11.37 14.53
C GLN A 26 3.97 -11.16 15.97
N SER A 27 4.77 -10.52 16.82
CA SER A 27 4.37 -10.16 18.18
C SER A 27 3.53 -8.88 18.27
N GLY A 28 3.38 -8.14 17.17
CA GLY A 28 2.72 -6.83 17.15
C GLY A 28 3.54 -5.70 17.80
N ALA A 29 4.82 -5.92 18.11
CA ALA A 29 5.70 -4.88 18.63
C ALA A 29 6.03 -3.81 17.58
N VAL A 30 5.97 -4.16 16.30
CA VAL A 30 6.14 -3.27 15.15
C VAL A 30 5.06 -3.57 14.12
N GLU A 31 4.48 -2.52 13.55
CA GLU A 31 3.62 -2.61 12.37
C GLU A 31 4.44 -2.31 11.12
N LEU A 32 4.30 -3.13 10.08
CA LEU A 32 4.95 -2.92 8.81
C LEU A 32 3.93 -2.40 7.80
N PHE A 33 4.32 -1.40 7.01
CA PHE A 33 3.48 -0.87 5.94
C PHE A 33 4.30 -0.64 4.68
N VAL A 34 3.63 -0.64 3.53
CA VAL A 34 4.20 -0.30 2.22
C VAL A 34 3.37 0.76 1.55
N ILE A 35 4.02 1.74 0.93
CA ILE A 35 3.35 2.85 0.24
C ILE A 35 3.84 2.92 -1.22
N PRO A 36 3.32 2.07 -2.13
CA PRO A 36 3.70 2.10 -3.54
C PRO A 36 3.08 3.32 -4.26
N THR A 37 3.43 3.49 -5.53
CA THR A 37 2.75 4.47 -6.39
C THR A 37 1.31 4.02 -6.69
N PHE A 38 0.39 4.95 -6.97
CA PHE A 38 -1.02 4.63 -7.23
C PHE A 38 -1.25 3.49 -8.24
N PRO A 39 -0.55 3.42 -9.39
CA PRO A 39 -0.78 2.34 -10.36
C PRO A 39 -0.47 0.93 -9.81
N ALA A 40 0.34 0.83 -8.76
CA ALA A 40 0.77 -0.43 -8.18
C ALA A 40 -0.05 -0.83 -6.95
N LEU A 41 -1.04 -0.04 -6.50
CA LEU A 41 -1.81 -0.34 -5.28
C LEU A 41 -2.54 -1.70 -5.35
N VAL A 42 -3.33 -1.90 -6.40
CA VAL A 42 -4.09 -3.16 -6.60
C VAL A 42 -3.16 -4.38 -6.73
N PRO A 43 -2.14 -4.39 -7.62
CA PRO A 43 -1.28 -5.57 -7.72
C PRO A 43 -0.41 -5.78 -6.47
N VAL A 44 0.01 -4.73 -5.76
CA VAL A 44 0.70 -4.88 -4.47
C VAL A 44 -0.22 -5.50 -3.43
N ARG A 45 -1.51 -5.10 -3.38
CA ARG A 45 -2.51 -5.71 -2.49
C ARG A 45 -2.60 -7.22 -2.73
N ASP A 46 -2.66 -7.64 -3.98
CA ASP A 46 -2.71 -9.06 -4.35
C ASP A 46 -1.42 -9.80 -3.96
N VAL A 47 -0.26 -9.17 -4.17
CA VAL A 47 1.05 -9.74 -3.85
C VAL A 47 1.26 -9.92 -2.35
N ILE A 48 0.91 -8.94 -1.52
CA ILE A 48 1.09 -9.04 -0.06
C ILE A 48 0.07 -9.99 0.58
N GLY A 49 -1.13 -10.10 0.00
CA GLY A 49 -2.18 -11.01 0.43
C GLY A 49 -2.57 -10.81 1.90
N ASP A 50 -2.49 -11.87 2.69
CA ASP A 50 -2.77 -11.88 4.14
C ASP A 50 -1.53 -11.67 5.02
N ALA A 51 -0.39 -11.28 4.45
CA ALA A 51 0.79 -10.93 5.24
C ALA A 51 0.46 -9.77 6.19
N PRO A 52 1.07 -9.69 7.38
CA PRO A 52 0.85 -8.58 8.31
C PRO A 52 1.59 -7.32 7.83
N VAL A 53 1.14 -6.77 6.71
CA VAL A 53 1.63 -5.58 6.04
C VAL A 53 0.45 -4.68 5.70
N THR A 54 0.44 -3.47 6.25
CA THR A 54 -0.56 -2.45 5.93
C THR A 54 -0.26 -1.83 4.57
N LEU A 55 -1.26 -1.78 3.68
CA LEU A 55 -1.13 -1.08 2.39
C LEU A 55 -1.47 0.40 2.57
N GLY A 56 -0.53 1.26 2.19
CA GLY A 56 -0.68 2.71 2.21
C GLY A 56 -0.68 3.35 0.81
N ALA A 57 -1.13 4.60 0.74
CA ALA A 57 -0.98 5.47 -0.43
C ALA A 57 -0.15 6.74 -0.11
N GLN A 58 0.45 7.33 -1.15
CA GLN A 58 1.40 8.45 -0.99
C GLN A 58 0.73 9.81 -0.87
N ASP A 59 -0.55 9.90 -1.23
CA ASP A 59 -1.35 11.13 -1.18
C ASP A 59 -2.85 10.75 -1.28
N LEU A 60 -3.75 11.67 -0.95
CA LEU A 60 -5.16 11.62 -1.33
C LEU A 60 -5.73 13.01 -1.64
N ALA A 61 -6.74 13.02 -2.52
CA ALA A 61 -7.55 14.19 -2.76
C ALA A 61 -8.35 14.56 -1.50
N TRP A 62 -8.47 15.85 -1.20
CA TRP A 62 -9.29 16.35 -0.09
C TRP A 62 -10.80 16.11 -0.27
N ALA A 63 -11.25 15.85 -1.50
CA ALA A 63 -12.65 15.65 -1.86
C ALA A 63 -12.91 14.19 -2.25
N ASP A 64 -14.07 13.67 -1.82
CA ASP A 64 -14.48 12.29 -2.14
C ASP A 64 -14.82 12.08 -3.62
N SER A 65 -15.21 13.14 -4.34
CA SER A 65 -15.47 13.11 -5.79
C SER A 65 -15.52 14.53 -6.37
N GLY A 66 -15.27 14.67 -7.68
CA GLY A 66 -15.43 15.94 -8.38
C GLY A 66 -14.60 16.06 -9.66
N ALA A 67 -14.57 17.27 -10.23
CA ALA A 67 -13.83 17.58 -11.44
C ALA A 67 -12.32 17.82 -11.16
N TYR A 68 -11.67 16.82 -10.59
CA TYR A 68 -10.27 16.87 -10.15
C TYR A 68 -9.42 15.90 -10.98
N THR A 69 -9.14 16.26 -12.23
CA THR A 69 -8.40 15.40 -13.16
C THR A 69 -7.02 15.03 -12.61
N GLY A 70 -6.79 13.72 -12.43
CA GLY A 70 -5.51 13.15 -11.99
C GLY A 70 -5.42 12.91 -10.48
N GLU A 71 -6.39 13.39 -9.70
CA GLU A 71 -6.45 13.17 -8.27
C GLU A 71 -7.08 11.81 -7.94
N VAL A 72 -6.71 11.23 -6.80
CA VAL A 72 -7.25 9.96 -6.28
C VAL A 72 -7.97 10.22 -4.97
N SER A 73 -9.26 9.87 -4.88
CA SER A 73 -10.06 10.13 -3.68
C SER A 73 -9.73 9.16 -2.54
N GLY A 74 -9.90 9.61 -1.30
CA GLY A 74 -9.83 8.71 -0.14
C GLY A 74 -10.86 7.57 -0.19
N ALA A 75 -12.05 7.82 -0.74
CA ALA A 75 -13.08 6.81 -0.93
C ALA A 75 -12.63 5.68 -1.88
N GLU A 76 -11.98 6.03 -3.00
CA GLU A 76 -11.43 5.06 -3.96
C GLU A 76 -10.26 4.27 -3.36
N LEU A 77 -9.35 4.93 -2.65
CA LEU A 77 -8.26 4.26 -1.92
C LEU A 77 -8.82 3.25 -0.91
N ARG A 78 -9.87 3.63 -0.18
CA ARG A 78 -10.53 2.74 0.79
C ARG A 78 -11.16 1.53 0.10
N GLU A 79 -11.77 1.70 -1.07
CA GLU A 79 -12.35 0.62 -1.87
C GLU A 79 -11.29 -0.40 -2.32
N ILE A 80 -10.11 0.07 -2.72
CA ILE A 80 -8.95 -0.79 -3.05
C ILE A 80 -8.40 -1.54 -1.81
N GLY A 81 -8.74 -1.07 -0.60
CA GLY A 81 -8.27 -1.63 0.65
C GLY A 81 -6.93 -1.04 1.11
N VAL A 82 -6.71 0.24 0.83
CA VAL A 82 -5.68 1.06 1.47
C VAL A 82 -6.18 1.48 2.85
N ASP A 83 -5.34 1.35 3.87
CA ASP A 83 -5.68 1.63 5.27
C ASP A 83 -4.84 2.76 5.88
N LEU A 84 -3.86 3.30 5.14
CA LEU A 84 -3.00 4.41 5.55
C LEU A 84 -2.72 5.37 4.38
N VAL A 85 -2.64 6.67 4.62
CA VAL A 85 -2.22 7.64 3.59
C VAL A 85 -1.24 8.66 4.16
N GLU A 86 -0.15 8.92 3.43
CA GLU A 86 0.82 10.00 3.69
C GLU A 86 0.25 11.33 3.15
N ILE A 87 0.35 12.42 3.92
CA ILE A 87 -0.11 13.79 3.59
C ILE A 87 0.92 14.83 4.02
#